data_AF-A0AA51N951-F1
#
_entry.id   AF-A0AA51N951-F1
#
_cell.length_a   1.000
_cell.length_b   1.000
_cell.length_c   1.000
_cell.angle_alpha   90.00
_cell.angle_beta   90.00
_cell.angle_gamma   90.00
#
_symmetry.space_group_name_H-M   'P 1'
#
loop_
_entity.id
_entity.type
_entity.pdbx_description
1 polymer ?
#
loop_
_entity_poly.entity_id
_entity_poly.type
_entity_poly.pdbx_seq_one_letter_code
_entity_poly.pdbx_strand_id
1 'polypeptide(L)'
;MTELKLKFFEKHSDLFITIIFGLLSAVLGLITIDTPGFEGSYSDLREVPLLIAIFHLRNPLYIVLLCILTLLGLPLELRLIPVFLMHVVPLIIFWYVYQWIKKFDFKAIKLGFIWFFNALIYYCILLYPMLIFTYWMFGFNQDVSFLPSYKSIFISGTLEMIATAFVSSIYLVQMNFRRKLESNNKNLEKIVNERTQELSNANDKLLELNSNLENIVEERTQIVNQQLKRITKYVHMNSHEVRAPLARMLGLLNLIELETSEEKKKNLMKLLNISSIELDQIVKRMNKILEEEKKYLN
;
A
#
# COMPACT_ATOMS: atom_id res chain seq x y z
N MET A 1 19.82 6.64 4.00
CA MET A 1 19.97 6.63 5.48
C MET A 1 18.91 5.79 6.20
N THR A 2 17.81 5.43 5.52
CA THR A 2 16.68 4.63 6.02
C THR A 2 16.90 3.11 5.91
N GLU A 3 17.54 2.62 4.85
CA GLU A 3 17.86 1.17 4.71
C GLU A 3 18.91 0.66 5.71
N LEU A 4 19.87 1.50 6.08
CA LEU A 4 20.89 1.12 7.07
C LEU A 4 20.30 0.98 8.49
N LYS A 5 19.27 1.78 8.81
CA LYS A 5 18.52 1.67 10.08
C LYS A 5 17.62 0.43 10.11
N LEU A 6 17.03 0.03 8.97
CA LEU A 6 16.26 -1.22 8.89
C LEU A 6 17.14 -2.47 9.08
N LYS A 7 18.32 -2.52 8.44
CA LYS A 7 19.28 -3.63 8.64
C LYS A 7 19.87 -3.67 10.05
N PHE A 8 20.01 -2.52 10.72
CA PHE A 8 20.44 -2.45 12.11
C PHE A 8 19.38 -3.05 13.05
N PHE A 9 18.09 -2.83 12.77
CA PHE A 9 16.99 -3.40 13.56
C PHE A 9 16.74 -4.90 13.33
N GLU A 10 16.96 -5.41 12.12
CA GLU A 10 16.91 -6.87 11.85
C GLU A 10 18.04 -7.66 12.54
N LYS A 11 19.10 -6.96 12.96
CA LYS A 11 20.31 -7.44 13.66
C LYS A 11 20.36 -7.03 15.15
N HIS A 12 19.23 -6.62 15.75
CA HIS A 12 19.03 -6.80 17.20
C HIS A 12 18.61 -8.26 17.43
N SER A 13 19.43 -9.22 16.96
CA SER A 13 20.38 -9.99 17.78
C SER A 13 19.63 -10.70 18.87
N ASP A 14 19.44 -12.01 18.71
CA ASP A 14 18.88 -12.91 19.72
C ASP A 14 19.37 -12.57 21.13
N LEU A 15 20.61 -12.06 21.28
CA LEU A 15 21.16 -11.49 22.52
C LEU A 15 20.29 -10.42 23.20
N PHE A 16 19.80 -9.42 22.47
CA PHE A 16 18.99 -8.34 23.04
C PHE A 16 17.65 -8.87 23.56
N ILE A 17 17.04 -9.77 22.79
CA ILE A 17 15.80 -10.47 23.16
C ILE A 17 16.03 -11.31 24.40
N THR A 18 17.12 -12.08 24.42
CA THR A 18 17.55 -12.87 25.57
C THR A 18 17.76 -12.01 26.81
N ILE A 19 18.41 -10.84 26.69
CA ILE A 19 18.62 -9.94 27.82
C ILE A 19 17.28 -9.42 28.36
N ILE A 20 16.40 -8.92 27.49
CA ILE A 20 15.11 -8.36 27.92
C ILE A 20 14.23 -9.44 28.57
N PHE A 21 14.03 -10.57 27.90
CA PHE A 21 13.15 -11.62 28.42
C PHE A 21 13.78 -12.36 29.61
N GLY A 22 15.10 -12.48 29.66
CA GLY A 22 15.81 -13.05 30.81
C GLY A 22 15.69 -12.19 32.05
N LEU A 23 15.85 -10.86 31.92
CA LEU A 23 15.63 -9.93 33.02
C LEU A 23 14.15 -9.87 33.44
N LEU A 24 13.22 -9.88 32.48
CA LEU A 24 11.78 -9.93 32.78
C LEU A 24 11.42 -11.24 33.50
N SER A 25 12.02 -12.36 33.10
CA SER A 25 11.88 -13.66 33.76
C SER A 25 12.40 -13.62 35.19
N ALA A 26 13.58 -13.03 35.42
CA ALA A 26 14.12 -12.83 36.75
C ALA A 26 13.19 -11.98 37.64
N VAL A 27 12.63 -10.89 37.10
CA VAL A 27 11.68 -10.02 37.84
C VAL A 27 10.39 -10.78 38.19
N LEU A 28 9.82 -11.52 37.24
CA LEU A 28 8.60 -12.30 37.49
C LEU A 28 8.84 -13.51 38.41
N GLY A 29 10.08 -14.01 38.46
CA GLY A 29 10.51 -15.04 39.41
C GLY A 29 10.63 -14.56 40.86
N LEU A 30 10.54 -13.25 41.12
CA LEU A 30 10.46 -12.72 42.50
C LEU A 30 9.08 -12.94 43.14
N ILE A 31 8.06 -13.23 42.33
CA ILE A 31 6.69 -13.47 42.80
C ILE A 31 6.56 -14.98 43.06
N THR A 32 6.89 -15.42 44.28
CA THR A 32 6.90 -16.84 44.64
C THR A 32 5.63 -17.26 45.38
N ILE A 33 5.12 -18.44 45.04
CA ILE A 33 4.04 -19.14 45.72
C ILE A 33 4.59 -20.49 46.20
N ASP A 34 4.51 -20.75 47.50
CA ASP A 34 5.00 -22.00 48.10
C ASP A 34 4.32 -23.22 47.47
N THR A 35 5.09 -24.30 47.24
CA THR A 35 4.57 -25.59 46.82
C THR A 35 4.49 -26.57 48.00
N PRO A 36 3.32 -26.75 48.64
CA PRO A 36 3.21 -27.57 49.85
C PRO A 36 3.53 -29.03 49.53
N GLY A 37 4.47 -29.62 50.27
CA GLY A 37 4.89 -31.01 50.08
C GLY A 37 6.05 -31.21 49.09
N PHE A 38 6.66 -30.13 48.58
CA PHE A 38 7.91 -30.20 47.83
C PHE A 38 8.84 -29.06 48.31
N GLU A 39 9.69 -29.36 49.29
CA GLU A 39 10.54 -28.36 49.96
C GLU A 39 11.58 -27.77 49.00
N GLY A 40 11.84 -26.47 49.16
CA GLY A 40 12.82 -25.73 48.37
C GLY A 40 12.37 -25.38 46.95
N SER A 41 11.11 -25.62 46.60
CA SER A 41 10.50 -25.26 45.32
C SER A 41 9.37 -24.26 45.49
N TYR A 42 9.19 -23.41 44.49
CA TYR A 42 8.14 -22.40 44.43
C TYR A 42 7.56 -22.39 43.02
N SER A 43 6.26 -22.10 42.92
CA SER A 43 5.64 -21.69 41.67
C SER A 43 5.79 -20.17 41.53
N ASP A 44 6.06 -19.70 40.32
CA ASP A 44 6.21 -18.26 40.04
C ASP A 44 5.80 -17.94 38.60
N LEU A 45 6.07 -16.74 38.07
CA LEU A 45 5.64 -16.35 36.72
C LEU A 45 6.80 -16.24 35.72
N ARG A 46 7.98 -16.81 36.04
CA ARG A 46 9.19 -16.70 35.21
C ARG A 46 9.04 -17.36 33.85
N GLU A 47 8.18 -18.38 33.74
CA GLU A 47 8.02 -19.17 32.53
C GLU A 47 7.28 -18.42 31.42
N VAL A 48 6.45 -17.44 31.79
CA VAL A 48 5.74 -16.58 30.84
C VAL A 48 6.70 -15.91 29.84
N PRO A 49 7.71 -15.13 30.28
CA PRO A 49 8.69 -14.52 29.38
C PRO A 49 9.63 -15.54 28.74
N LEU A 50 9.91 -16.67 29.38
CA LEU A 50 10.74 -17.74 28.79
C LEU A 50 10.08 -18.35 27.55
N LEU A 51 8.80 -18.71 27.64
CA LEU A 51 8.04 -19.22 26.50
C LEU A 51 7.85 -18.16 25.41
N ILE A 52 7.64 -16.90 25.78
CA ILE A 52 7.50 -15.82 24.79
C ILE A 52 8.83 -15.57 24.04
N ALA A 53 9.98 -15.69 24.72
CA ALA A 53 11.28 -15.52 24.08
C ALA A 53 11.50 -16.52 22.93
N ILE A 54 11.03 -17.77 23.09
CA ILE A 54 11.13 -18.82 22.05
C ILE A 54 10.59 -18.36 20.69
N PHE A 55 9.55 -17.52 20.68
CA PHE A 55 8.94 -17.02 19.44
C PHE A 55 9.85 -16.14 18.58
N HIS A 56 10.88 -15.58 19.22
CA HIS A 56 11.76 -14.59 18.62
C HIS A 56 13.18 -15.12 18.41
N LEU A 57 13.63 -16.06 19.24
CA LEU A 57 14.98 -16.62 19.15
C LEU A 57 15.15 -17.48 17.89
N ARG A 58 16.18 -17.15 17.10
CA ARG A 58 16.55 -17.91 15.89
C ARG A 58 17.54 -19.02 16.18
N ASN A 59 18.41 -18.84 17.17
CA ASN A 59 19.39 -19.84 17.59
C ASN A 59 19.09 -20.34 19.02
N PRO A 60 18.90 -21.65 19.23
CA PRO A 60 18.56 -22.22 20.54
C PRO A 60 19.69 -22.06 21.58
N LEU A 61 20.94 -21.78 21.19
CA LEU A 61 22.03 -21.54 22.14
C LEU A 61 21.76 -20.35 23.08
N TYR A 62 20.98 -19.36 22.61
CA TYR A 62 20.59 -18.21 23.42
C TYR A 62 19.62 -18.56 24.55
N ILE A 63 19.00 -19.74 24.51
CA ILE A 63 18.18 -20.25 25.62
C ILE A 63 19.06 -20.53 26.85
N VAL A 64 20.31 -20.95 26.64
CA VAL A 64 21.26 -21.16 27.75
C VAL A 64 21.48 -19.84 28.49
N LEU A 65 21.80 -18.77 27.75
CA LEU A 65 21.97 -17.44 28.34
C LEU A 65 20.67 -16.91 28.95
N LEU A 66 19.53 -17.16 28.32
CA LEU A 66 18.21 -16.79 28.84
C LEU A 66 17.97 -17.41 30.22
N CYS A 67 18.22 -18.71 30.36
CA CYS A 67 18.07 -19.41 31.63
C CYS A 67 19.09 -18.95 32.68
N ILE A 68 20.31 -18.58 32.31
CA ILE A 68 21.29 -17.98 33.24
C ILE A 68 20.75 -16.66 33.80
N LEU A 69 20.20 -15.79 32.94
CA LEU A 69 19.67 -14.50 33.35
C LEU A 69 18.47 -14.64 34.29
N THR A 70 17.60 -15.62 34.06
CA THR A 70 16.47 -15.94 34.95
C THR A 70 16.91 -16.27 36.38
N LEU A 71 18.16 -16.73 36.60
CA LEU A 71 18.67 -17.02 37.94
C LEU A 71 18.91 -15.76 38.78
N LEU A 72 19.07 -14.58 38.17
CA LEU A 72 19.41 -13.33 38.88
C LEU A 72 18.34 -12.88 39.88
N GLY A 73 17.10 -13.35 39.72
CA GLY A 73 15.98 -13.02 40.60
C GLY A 73 15.69 -14.07 41.68
N LEU A 74 16.50 -15.12 41.79
CA LEU A 74 16.28 -16.17 42.79
C LEU A 74 16.82 -15.76 44.18
N PRO A 75 16.03 -15.94 45.25
CA PRO A 75 16.55 -15.92 46.62
C PRO A 75 17.79 -16.81 46.77
N LEU A 76 18.79 -16.37 47.52
CA LEU A 76 20.05 -17.10 47.75
C LEU A 76 19.86 -18.51 48.37
N GLU A 77 18.70 -18.76 48.96
CA GLU A 77 18.32 -20.03 49.58
C GLU A 77 17.89 -21.10 48.55
N LEU A 78 17.61 -20.70 47.31
CA LEU A 78 17.17 -21.60 46.24
C LEU A 78 18.31 -22.35 45.55
N ARG A 79 17.98 -23.55 45.06
CA ARG A 79 18.93 -24.43 44.38
C ARG A 79 19.12 -24.01 42.92
N LEU A 80 20.08 -23.12 42.68
CA LEU A 80 20.35 -22.51 41.37
C LEU A 80 20.55 -23.53 40.24
N ILE A 81 21.29 -24.63 40.49
CA ILE A 81 21.63 -25.61 39.45
C ILE A 81 20.41 -26.44 39.02
N PRO A 82 19.62 -27.04 39.93
CA PRO A 82 18.34 -27.66 39.57
C PRO A 82 17.41 -26.73 38.80
N VAL A 83 17.26 -25.46 39.25
CA VAL A 83 16.42 -24.47 38.58
C VAL A 83 16.94 -24.16 37.17
N PHE A 84 18.25 -24.06 36.97
CA PHE A 84 18.82 -23.87 35.64
C PHE A 84 18.51 -25.07 34.70
N LEU A 85 18.78 -26.29 35.16
CA LEU A 85 18.63 -27.51 34.36
C LEU A 85 17.16 -27.82 34.03
N MET A 86 16.24 -27.55 34.95
CA MET A 86 14.80 -27.77 34.70
C MET A 86 14.26 -26.88 33.58
N HIS A 87 14.87 -25.72 33.31
CA HIS A 87 14.41 -24.81 32.25
C HIS A 87 15.14 -25.05 30.93
N VAL A 88 16.48 -25.16 30.94
CA VAL A 88 17.28 -25.24 29.70
C VAL A 88 16.87 -26.41 28.81
N VAL A 89 16.74 -27.61 29.38
CA VAL A 89 16.48 -28.81 28.58
C VAL A 89 15.07 -28.77 27.98
N PRO A 90 13.99 -28.56 28.76
CA PRO A 90 12.65 -28.40 28.20
C PRO A 90 12.53 -27.27 27.19
N LEU A 91 13.10 -26.10 27.45
CA LEU A 91 12.97 -24.94 26.54
C LEU A 91 13.65 -25.18 25.19
N ILE A 92 14.79 -25.87 25.15
CA ILE A 92 15.44 -26.25 23.88
C ILE A 92 14.54 -27.20 23.08
N ILE A 93 13.97 -28.22 23.74
CA ILE A 93 13.03 -29.16 23.09
C ILE A 93 11.82 -28.38 22.56
N PHE A 94 11.25 -27.51 23.39
CA PHE A 94 10.05 -26.76 23.06
C PHE A 94 10.28 -25.70 21.98
N TRP A 95 11.51 -25.17 21.87
CA TRP A 95 11.92 -24.34 20.75
C TRP A 95 11.82 -25.11 19.42
N TYR A 96 12.27 -26.37 19.35
CA TYR A 96 12.08 -27.18 18.15
C TYR A 96 10.60 -27.45 17.84
N VAL A 97 9.77 -27.67 18.86
CA VAL A 97 8.31 -27.80 18.69
C VAL A 97 7.73 -26.53 18.07
N TYR A 98 8.10 -25.35 18.58
CA TYR A 98 7.68 -24.07 18.01
C TYR A 98 8.12 -23.90 16.54
N GLN A 99 9.38 -24.19 16.23
CA GLN A 99 9.89 -24.09 14.86
C GLN A 99 9.16 -25.04 13.91
N TRP A 100 8.76 -26.22 14.40
CA TRP A 100 7.96 -27.16 13.63
C TRP A 100 6.53 -26.64 13.38
N ILE A 101 5.86 -26.12 14.42
CA ILE A 101 4.51 -25.51 14.30
C ILE A 101 4.52 -24.36 13.28
N LYS A 102 5.58 -23.54 13.27
CA LYS A 102 5.72 -22.38 12.37
C LYS A 102 5.81 -22.76 10.89
N LYS A 103 6.13 -24.02 10.55
CA LYS A 103 6.15 -24.48 9.13
C LYS A 103 4.76 -24.57 8.52
N PHE A 104 3.71 -24.55 9.34
CA PHE A 104 2.33 -24.66 8.88
C PHE A 104 1.65 -23.29 8.87
N ASP A 105 0.93 -23.00 7.78
CA ASP A 105 0.16 -21.76 7.63
C ASP A 105 -1.23 -21.88 8.28
N PHE A 106 -1.27 -21.78 9.60
CA PHE A 106 -2.52 -21.76 10.35
C PHE A 106 -3.09 -20.34 10.48
N LYS A 107 -4.43 -20.23 10.48
CA LYS A 107 -5.12 -19.01 10.94
C LYS A 107 -4.68 -18.69 12.38
N ALA A 108 -4.50 -17.40 12.68
CA ALA A 108 -3.95 -16.94 13.97
C ALA A 108 -4.64 -17.58 15.19
N ILE A 109 -5.97 -17.63 15.23
CA ILE A 109 -6.73 -18.22 16.34
C ILE A 109 -6.42 -19.72 16.50
N LYS A 110 -6.36 -20.49 15.39
CA LYS A 110 -6.03 -21.92 15.42
C LYS A 110 -4.60 -22.15 15.92
N LEU A 111 -3.66 -21.30 15.50
CA LEU A 111 -2.27 -21.31 16.00
C LEU A 111 -2.23 -21.09 17.52
N GLY A 112 -3.02 -20.15 18.03
CA GLY A 112 -3.14 -19.90 19.47
C GLY A 112 -3.63 -21.11 20.25
N PHE A 113 -4.68 -21.80 19.77
CA PHE A 113 -5.16 -23.03 20.40
C PHE A 113 -4.12 -24.16 20.38
N ILE A 114 -3.45 -24.37 19.25
CA ILE A 114 -2.38 -25.37 19.13
C ILE A 114 -1.28 -25.07 20.16
N TRP A 115 -0.86 -23.80 20.26
CA TRP A 115 0.16 -23.38 21.23
C TRP A 115 -0.31 -23.58 22.67
N PHE A 116 -1.54 -23.20 23.00
CA PHE A 116 -2.10 -23.34 24.35
C PHE A 116 -2.00 -24.78 24.85
N PHE A 117 -2.45 -25.76 24.06
CA PHE A 117 -2.37 -27.17 24.46
C PHE A 117 -0.93 -27.68 24.50
N ASN A 118 -0.06 -27.25 23.58
CA ASN A 118 1.35 -27.61 23.62
C ASN A 118 2.07 -27.07 24.87
N ALA A 119 1.73 -25.85 25.32
CA ALA A 119 2.27 -25.28 26.55
C ALA A 119 1.83 -26.08 27.80
N LEU A 120 0.57 -26.54 27.86
CA LEU A 120 0.13 -27.44 28.94
C LEU A 120 0.89 -28.77 28.93
N ILE A 121 1.08 -29.36 27.74
CA ILE A 121 1.85 -30.60 27.56
C ILE A 121 3.31 -30.39 28.00
N TYR A 122 3.91 -29.25 27.66
CA TYR A 122 5.26 -28.87 28.06
C TYR A 122 5.42 -28.87 29.58
N TYR A 123 4.49 -28.27 30.33
CA TYR A 123 4.53 -28.29 31.79
C TYR A 123 4.43 -29.71 32.36
N CYS A 124 3.42 -30.47 31.93
CA CYS A 124 3.13 -31.80 32.46
C CYS A 124 4.19 -32.85 32.13
N ILE A 125 4.74 -32.83 30.91
CA ILE A 125 5.62 -33.90 30.41
C ILE A 125 7.09 -33.52 30.52
N LEU A 126 7.43 -32.23 30.43
CA LEU A 126 8.83 -31.78 30.42
C LEU A 126 9.19 -31.06 31.71
N LEU A 127 8.52 -29.95 32.04
CA LEU A 127 8.95 -29.06 33.12
C LEU A 127 8.87 -29.72 34.51
N TYR A 128 7.69 -30.23 34.90
CA TYR A 128 7.51 -30.82 36.24
C TYR A 128 8.30 -32.12 36.46
N PRO A 129 8.35 -33.07 35.50
CA PRO A 129 9.21 -34.24 35.65
C PRO A 129 10.69 -33.86 35.74
N MET A 130 11.14 -32.87 34.97
CA MET A 130 12.53 -32.40 35.01
C MET A 130 12.86 -31.69 36.32
N LEU A 131 11.92 -30.95 36.92
CA LEU A 131 12.07 -30.39 38.26
C LEU A 131 12.32 -31.49 39.30
N ILE A 132 11.46 -32.52 39.36
CA ILE A 132 11.62 -33.63 40.32
C ILE A 132 12.95 -34.36 40.07
N PHE A 133 13.25 -34.67 38.81
CA PHE A 133 14.46 -35.38 38.43
C PHE A 133 15.73 -34.62 38.83
N THR A 134 15.79 -33.32 38.56
CA THR A 134 16.94 -32.48 38.91
C THR A 134 17.09 -32.31 40.41
N TYR A 135 16.00 -32.21 41.18
CA TYR A 135 16.10 -32.16 42.64
C TYR A 135 16.65 -33.48 43.20
N TRP A 136 16.11 -34.61 42.74
CA TRP A 136 16.57 -35.94 43.15
C TRP A 136 18.05 -36.18 42.80
N MET A 137 18.46 -35.82 41.58
CA MET A 137 19.84 -35.95 41.08
C MET A 137 20.86 -35.20 41.95
N PHE A 138 20.48 -34.06 42.52
CA PHE A 138 21.34 -33.23 43.34
C PHE A 138 21.18 -33.47 44.86
N GLY A 139 20.50 -34.54 45.25
CA GLY A 139 20.40 -34.95 46.65
C GLY A 139 19.25 -34.30 47.44
N PHE A 140 18.31 -33.63 46.76
CA PHE A 140 17.17 -32.98 47.40
C PHE A 140 15.90 -33.84 47.30
N ASN A 141 15.04 -33.76 48.32
CA ASN A 141 13.73 -34.44 48.36
C ASN A 141 13.81 -35.96 48.07
N GLN A 142 14.90 -36.63 48.47
CA GLN A 142 15.10 -38.07 48.22
C GLN A 142 14.13 -38.97 49.00
N ASP A 143 13.57 -38.45 50.09
CA ASP A 143 12.65 -39.19 50.96
C ASP A 143 11.21 -39.25 50.39
N VAL A 144 10.92 -38.52 49.32
CA VAL A 144 9.58 -38.44 48.72
C VAL A 144 9.57 -39.10 47.35
N SER A 145 8.66 -40.05 47.15
CA SER A 145 8.44 -40.71 45.86
C SER A 145 8.03 -39.71 44.76
N PHE A 146 8.28 -40.08 43.50
CA PHE A 146 7.96 -39.26 42.33
C PHE A 146 6.48 -38.85 42.25
N LEU A 147 5.56 -39.82 42.44
CA LEU A 147 4.14 -39.58 42.20
C LEU A 147 3.49 -38.58 43.20
N PRO A 148 3.75 -38.68 44.52
CA PRO A 148 3.34 -37.62 45.48
C PRO A 148 3.93 -36.24 45.14
N SER A 149 5.22 -36.18 44.79
CA SER A 149 5.89 -34.93 44.41
C SER A 149 5.25 -34.31 43.17
N TYR A 150 5.01 -35.11 42.14
CA TYR A 150 4.34 -34.67 40.91
C TYR A 150 2.94 -34.14 41.19
N LYS A 151 2.16 -34.82 42.03
CA LYS A 151 0.82 -34.38 42.40
C LYS A 151 0.84 -33.03 43.14
N SER A 152 1.76 -32.86 44.10
CA SER A 152 1.95 -31.60 44.82
C SER A 152 2.29 -30.45 43.86
N ILE A 153 3.34 -30.64 43.04
CA ILE A 153 3.78 -29.63 42.07
C ILE A 153 2.67 -29.31 41.07
N PHE A 154 1.96 -30.32 40.57
CA PHE A 154 0.86 -30.10 39.63
C PHE A 154 -0.25 -29.23 40.23
N ILE A 155 -0.65 -29.50 41.47
CA ILE A 155 -1.69 -28.72 42.17
C ILE A 155 -1.21 -27.28 42.37
N SER A 156 0.00 -27.09 42.92
CA SER A 156 0.53 -25.76 43.21
C SER A 156 0.80 -24.94 41.94
N GLY A 157 1.35 -25.56 40.90
CA GLY A 157 1.68 -24.90 39.64
C GLY A 157 0.53 -24.80 38.65
N THR A 158 -0.69 -25.22 39.00
CA THR A 158 -1.83 -25.19 38.06
C THR A 158 -2.13 -23.76 37.58
N LEU A 159 -2.09 -22.78 38.49
CA LEU A 159 -2.35 -21.39 38.14
C LEU A 159 -1.29 -20.83 37.20
N GLU A 160 -0.02 -21.05 37.52
CA GLU A 160 1.11 -20.65 36.68
C GLU A 160 1.01 -21.30 35.30
N MET A 161 0.83 -22.62 35.22
CA MET A 161 0.75 -23.35 33.96
C MET A 161 -0.37 -22.81 33.06
N ILE A 162 -1.57 -22.58 33.61
CA ILE A 162 -2.71 -22.05 32.85
C ILE A 162 -2.44 -20.61 32.41
N ALA A 163 -1.93 -19.76 33.33
CA ALA A 163 -1.61 -18.37 33.02
C ALA A 163 -0.55 -18.27 31.92
N THR A 164 0.52 -19.05 32.03
CA THR A 164 1.60 -19.10 31.04
C THR A 164 1.11 -19.59 29.68
N ALA A 165 0.33 -20.67 29.63
CA ALA A 165 -0.26 -21.17 28.39
C ALA A 165 -1.16 -20.12 27.73
N PHE A 166 -1.98 -19.41 28.52
CA PHE A 166 -2.90 -18.41 28.01
C PHE A 166 -2.19 -17.14 27.53
N VAL A 167 -1.30 -16.56 28.34
CA VAL A 167 -0.57 -15.34 28.03
C VAL A 167 0.33 -15.54 26.80
N SER A 168 1.09 -16.65 26.76
CA SER A 168 1.95 -16.95 25.61
C SER A 168 1.15 -17.24 24.33
N SER A 169 -0.03 -17.89 24.44
CA SER A 169 -0.93 -18.09 23.31
C SER A 169 -1.49 -16.78 22.76
N ILE A 170 -2.02 -15.91 23.63
CA ILE A 170 -2.51 -14.58 23.23
C ILE A 170 -1.40 -13.77 22.59
N TYR A 171 -0.19 -13.80 23.19
CA TYR A 171 0.97 -13.12 22.63
C TYR A 171 1.28 -13.62 21.21
N LEU A 172 1.28 -14.94 21.00
CA LEU A 172 1.54 -15.53 19.68
C LEU A 172 0.49 -15.12 18.65
N VAL A 173 -0.79 -15.12 19.04
CA VAL A 173 -1.91 -14.66 18.20
C VAL A 173 -1.73 -13.17 17.84
N GLN A 174 -1.46 -12.33 18.83
CA GLN A 174 -1.24 -10.90 18.65
C GLN A 174 -0.04 -10.64 17.72
N MET A 175 1.07 -11.35 17.91
CA MET A 175 2.26 -11.26 17.08
C MET A 175 1.96 -11.64 15.62
N ASN A 176 1.17 -12.70 15.40
CA ASN A 176 0.78 -13.11 14.04
C ASN A 176 -0.08 -12.04 13.36
N PHE A 177 -1.08 -11.49 14.06
CA PHE A 177 -1.90 -10.41 13.53
C PHE A 177 -1.09 -9.15 13.19
N ARG A 178 -0.15 -8.76 14.06
CA ARG A 178 0.74 -7.61 13.80
C ARG A 178 1.56 -7.81 12.53
N ARG A 179 2.18 -8.99 12.34
CA ARG A 179 2.95 -9.31 11.13
C ARG A 179 2.09 -9.24 9.87
N LYS A 180 0.87 -9.79 9.93
CA LYS A 180 -0.07 -9.77 8.79
C LYS A 180 -0.54 -8.36 8.47
N LEU A 181 -0.83 -7.54 9.49
CA LEU A 181 -1.21 -6.15 9.31
C LEU A 181 -0.07 -5.33 8.70
N GLU A 182 1.17 -5.49 9.17
CA GLU A 182 2.34 -4.81 8.62
C GLU A 182 2.58 -5.20 7.15
N SER A 183 2.46 -6.49 6.82
CA SER A 183 2.57 -6.97 5.44
C SER A 183 1.48 -6.38 4.54
N ASN A 184 0.24 -6.32 5.03
CA ASN A 184 -0.87 -5.73 4.28
C ASN A 184 -0.68 -4.23 4.08
N ASN A 185 -0.22 -3.49 5.11
CA ASN A 185 0.06 -2.06 5.00
C ASN A 185 1.15 -1.78 3.97
N LYS A 186 2.25 -2.53 3.96
CA LYS A 186 3.31 -2.39 2.95
C LYS A 186 2.79 -2.66 1.53
N ASN A 187 1.93 -3.66 1.37
CA ASN A 187 1.33 -3.97 0.06
C ASN A 187 0.38 -2.85 -0.40
N LEU A 188 -0.45 -2.34 0.52
CA LEU A 188 -1.34 -1.22 0.23
C LEU A 188 -0.56 0.04 -0.14
N GLU A 189 0.50 0.36 0.60
CA GLU A 189 1.38 1.49 0.31
C GLU A 189 2.00 1.37 -1.10
N LYS A 190 2.47 0.18 -1.47
CA LYS A 190 2.97 -0.11 -2.81
C LYS A 190 1.90 0.13 -3.88
N ILE A 191 0.70 -0.44 -3.71
CA ILE A 191 -0.41 -0.29 -4.66
C ILE A 191 -0.82 1.17 -4.81
N VAL A 192 -0.93 1.91 -3.70
CA VAL A 192 -1.27 3.33 -3.72
C VAL A 192 -0.23 4.10 -4.51
N ASN A 193 1.06 3.89 -4.25
CA ASN A 193 2.13 4.58 -4.96
C ASN A 193 2.12 4.28 -6.47
N GLU A 194 1.91 3.02 -6.87
CA GLU A 194 1.77 2.62 -8.27
C GLU A 194 0.59 3.34 -8.94
N ARG A 195 -0.59 3.36 -8.29
CA ARG A 195 -1.78 4.04 -8.81
C ARG A 195 -1.64 5.55 -8.87
N THR A 196 -0.99 6.16 -7.89
CA THR A 196 -0.72 7.60 -7.90
C THR A 196 0.19 7.97 -9.06
N GLN A 197 1.22 7.15 -9.35
CA GLN A 197 2.09 7.38 -10.50
C GLN A 197 1.33 7.20 -11.84
N GLU A 198 0.50 6.16 -11.97
CA GLU A 198 -0.35 5.96 -13.15
C GLU A 198 -1.28 7.16 -13.38
N LEU A 199 -1.92 7.66 -12.31
CA LEU A 199 -2.83 8.80 -12.37
C LEU A 199 -2.10 10.09 -12.75
N SER A 200 -0.90 10.32 -12.19
CA SER A 200 -0.06 11.46 -12.56
C SER A 200 0.28 11.43 -14.05
N ASN A 201 0.76 10.29 -14.55
CA ASN A 201 1.12 10.14 -15.96
C ASN A 201 -0.09 10.33 -16.90
N ALA A 202 -1.26 9.81 -16.50
CA ALA A 202 -2.49 9.99 -17.26
C ALA A 202 -2.94 11.45 -17.27
N ASN A 203 -2.81 12.15 -16.14
CA ASN A 203 -3.13 13.57 -16.04
C ASN A 203 -2.19 14.42 -16.91
N ASP A 204 -0.89 14.15 -16.90
CA ASP A 204 0.09 14.86 -17.74
C ASP A 204 -0.25 14.70 -19.23
N LYS A 205 -0.63 13.48 -19.65
CA LYS A 205 -1.08 13.21 -21.02
C LYS A 205 -2.39 13.92 -21.37
N LEU A 206 -3.33 14.02 -20.42
CA LEU A 206 -4.57 14.78 -20.63
C LEU A 206 -4.30 16.28 -20.79
N LEU A 207 -3.36 16.84 -20.01
CA LEU A 207 -2.95 18.23 -20.14
C LEU A 207 -2.29 18.50 -21.51
N GLU A 208 -1.42 17.60 -21.96
CA GLU A 208 -0.81 17.67 -23.28
C GLU A 208 -1.87 17.63 -24.41
N LEU A 209 -2.82 16.68 -24.33
CA LEU A 209 -3.90 16.57 -25.29
C LEU A 209 -4.81 17.81 -25.29
N ASN A 210 -5.16 18.34 -24.13
CA ASN A 210 -5.96 19.55 -24.01
C ASN A 210 -5.27 20.75 -24.67
N SER A 211 -3.98 20.96 -24.39
CA SER A 211 -3.21 22.04 -25.01
C SER A 211 -3.14 21.89 -26.54
N ASN A 212 -2.96 20.68 -27.05
CA ASN A 212 -2.98 20.42 -28.48
C ASN A 212 -4.37 20.68 -29.10
N LEU A 213 -5.45 20.29 -28.41
CA LEU A 213 -6.81 20.58 -28.86
C LEU A 213 -7.10 22.08 -28.89
N GLU A 214 -6.67 22.83 -27.88
CA GLU A 214 -6.79 24.29 -27.84
C GLU A 214 -6.10 24.93 -29.04
N ASN A 215 -4.86 24.53 -29.35
CA ASN A 215 -4.12 25.03 -30.51
C ASN A 215 -4.86 24.73 -31.83
N ILE A 216 -5.38 23.52 -32.00
CA ILE A 216 -6.14 23.13 -33.20
C ILE A 216 -7.44 23.93 -33.30
N VAL A 217 -8.16 24.12 -32.19
CA VAL A 217 -9.39 24.90 -32.15
C VAL A 217 -9.12 26.36 -32.51
N GLU A 218 -8.03 26.94 -32.00
CA GLU A 218 -7.62 28.30 -32.33
C GLU A 218 -7.30 28.42 -33.83
N GLU A 219 -6.46 27.53 -34.38
CA GLU A 219 -6.10 27.51 -35.80
C GLU A 219 -7.35 27.41 -36.69
N ARG A 220 -8.25 26.46 -36.38
CA ARG A 220 -9.50 26.27 -37.13
C ARG A 220 -10.41 27.49 -37.03
N THR A 221 -10.50 28.09 -35.85
CA THR A 221 -11.31 29.30 -35.62
C THR A 221 -10.75 30.48 -36.42
N GLN A 222 -9.44 30.63 -36.51
CA GLN A 222 -8.80 31.64 -37.35
C GLN A 222 -9.13 31.43 -38.84
N ILE A 223 -9.02 30.20 -39.34
CA ILE A 223 -9.36 29.85 -40.73
C ILE A 223 -10.83 30.18 -41.02
N VAL A 224 -11.76 29.75 -40.17
CA VAL A 224 -13.20 30.00 -40.33
C VAL A 224 -13.50 31.50 -40.31
N ASN A 225 -12.88 32.26 -39.40
CA ASN A 225 -13.05 33.72 -39.35
C ASN A 225 -12.53 34.42 -40.62
N GLN A 226 -11.43 33.94 -41.19
CA GLN A 226 -10.92 34.47 -42.46
C GLN A 226 -11.88 34.15 -43.63
N GLN A 227 -12.41 32.93 -43.69
CA GLN A 227 -13.41 32.53 -44.69
C GLN A 227 -14.68 33.39 -44.55
N LEU A 228 -15.17 33.58 -43.33
CA LEU A 228 -16.35 34.41 -43.05
C LEU A 228 -16.16 35.84 -43.58
N LYS A 229 -15.03 36.49 -43.26
CA LYS A 229 -14.73 37.85 -43.77
C LYS A 229 -14.77 37.93 -45.30
N ARG A 230 -14.27 36.89 -45.99
CA ARG A 230 -14.26 36.83 -47.46
C ARG A 230 -15.67 36.64 -48.03
N ILE A 231 -16.46 35.72 -47.46
CA ILE A 231 -17.86 35.49 -47.86
C ILE A 231 -18.68 36.77 -47.65
N THR A 232 -18.53 37.45 -46.52
CA THR A 232 -19.21 38.72 -46.24
C THR A 232 -18.85 39.78 -47.31
N LYS A 233 -17.57 39.88 -47.69
CA LYS A 233 -17.14 40.77 -48.78
C LYS A 233 -17.78 40.40 -50.13
N TYR A 234 -17.82 39.10 -50.45
CA TYR A 234 -18.44 38.61 -51.68
C TYR A 234 -19.94 38.93 -51.74
N VAL A 235 -20.68 38.67 -50.65
CA VAL A 235 -22.11 38.99 -50.54
C VAL A 235 -22.34 40.50 -50.69
N HIS A 236 -21.50 41.33 -50.07
CA HIS A 236 -21.60 42.79 -50.21
C HIS A 236 -21.44 43.25 -51.67
N MET A 237 -20.40 42.77 -52.37
CA MET A 237 -20.17 43.05 -53.78
C MET A 237 -21.33 42.56 -54.65
N ASN A 238 -21.86 41.36 -54.39
CA ASN A 238 -22.98 40.81 -55.14
C ASN A 238 -24.26 41.66 -54.97
N SER A 239 -24.58 42.07 -53.74
CA SER A 239 -25.82 42.83 -53.47
C SER A 239 -25.77 44.29 -53.91
N HIS A 240 -24.61 44.95 -53.87
CA HIS A 240 -24.49 46.39 -54.16
C HIS A 240 -23.80 46.68 -55.48
N GLU A 241 -22.65 46.04 -55.72
CA GLU A 241 -21.81 46.36 -56.88
C GLU A 241 -22.31 45.67 -58.14
N VAL A 242 -22.71 44.39 -58.08
CA VAL A 242 -23.21 43.64 -59.26
C VAL A 242 -24.63 44.07 -59.65
N ARG A 243 -25.50 44.27 -58.66
CA ARG A 243 -26.91 44.61 -58.89
C ARG A 243 -27.08 45.97 -59.58
N ALA A 244 -26.22 46.94 -59.29
CA ALA A 244 -26.31 48.29 -59.86
C ALA A 244 -26.15 48.35 -61.40
N PRO A 245 -25.06 47.84 -62.02
CA PRO A 245 -24.93 47.80 -63.47
C PRO A 245 -25.94 46.87 -64.12
N LEU A 246 -26.32 45.76 -63.47
CA LEU A 246 -27.37 44.88 -63.98
C LEU A 246 -28.72 45.59 -64.11
N ALA A 247 -29.15 46.31 -63.07
CA ALA A 247 -30.37 47.11 -63.11
C ALA A 247 -30.28 48.22 -64.16
N ARG A 248 -29.12 48.88 -64.30
CA ARG A 248 -28.89 49.86 -65.38
C ARG A 248 -29.03 49.24 -66.75
N MET A 249 -28.44 48.07 -67.00
CA MET A 249 -28.56 47.37 -68.29
C MET A 249 -30.00 46.98 -68.61
N LEU A 250 -30.74 46.43 -67.64
CA LEU A 250 -32.16 46.09 -67.82
C LEU A 250 -33.00 47.33 -68.14
N GLY A 251 -32.75 48.45 -67.45
CA GLY A 251 -33.41 49.72 -67.75
C GLY A 251 -33.06 50.26 -69.14
N LEU A 252 -31.78 50.21 -69.52
CA LEU A 252 -31.31 50.65 -70.85
C LEU A 252 -31.88 49.78 -71.98
N LEU A 253 -32.00 48.46 -71.79
CA LEU A 253 -32.65 47.55 -72.75
C LEU A 253 -34.10 47.96 -72.99
N ASN A 254 -34.87 48.20 -71.93
CA ASN A 254 -36.25 48.68 -72.05
C ASN A 254 -36.34 50.03 -72.79
N LEU A 255 -35.42 50.96 -72.53
CA LEU A 255 -35.38 52.25 -73.24
C LEU A 255 -35.04 52.09 -74.72
N ILE A 256 -34.14 51.16 -75.07
CA ILE A 256 -33.77 50.86 -76.46
C ILE A 256 -34.95 50.29 -77.24
N GLU A 257 -35.77 49.45 -76.62
CA GLU A 257 -36.98 48.88 -77.24
C GLU A 257 -38.05 49.93 -77.53
N LEU A 258 -38.16 50.96 -76.69
CA LEU A 258 -39.16 52.03 -76.82
C LEU A 258 -38.72 53.21 -77.72
N GLU A 259 -37.42 53.32 -78.04
CA GLU A 259 -36.86 54.45 -78.78
C GLU A 259 -36.95 54.26 -80.31
N THR A 260 -37.46 55.28 -81.00
CA THR A 260 -37.70 55.25 -82.45
C THR A 260 -36.61 55.98 -83.24
N SER A 261 -35.79 56.82 -82.60
CA SER A 261 -34.65 57.50 -83.23
C SER A 261 -33.40 56.62 -83.24
N GLU A 262 -32.91 56.27 -84.43
CA GLU A 262 -31.67 55.49 -84.62
C GLU A 262 -30.44 56.14 -83.96
N GLU A 263 -30.35 57.47 -83.97
CA GLU A 263 -29.25 58.20 -83.36
C GLU A 263 -29.27 58.06 -81.82
N LYS A 264 -30.44 58.20 -81.19
CA LYS A 264 -30.60 58.02 -79.74
C LYS A 264 -30.39 56.56 -79.33
N LYS A 265 -30.86 55.62 -80.14
CA LYS A 265 -30.66 54.18 -79.95
C LYS A 265 -29.18 53.80 -79.94
N LYS A 266 -28.39 54.39 -80.84
CA LYS A 266 -26.93 54.22 -80.88
C LYS A 266 -26.24 54.75 -79.61
N ASN A 267 -26.73 55.86 -79.05
CA ASN A 267 -26.23 56.39 -77.78
C ASN A 267 -26.61 55.52 -76.57
N LEU A 268 -27.85 55.01 -76.53
CA LEU A 268 -28.29 54.05 -75.49
C LEU A 268 -27.48 52.74 -75.56
N MET A 269 -27.17 52.25 -76.76
CA MET A 269 -26.29 51.08 -76.94
C MET A 269 -24.87 51.32 -76.44
N LYS A 270 -24.32 52.54 -76.59
CA LYS A 270 -23.03 52.90 -75.97
C LYS A 270 -23.10 52.82 -74.43
N LEU A 271 -24.15 53.34 -73.82
CA LEU A 271 -24.35 53.30 -72.36
C LEU A 271 -24.56 51.87 -71.84
N LEU A 272 -25.25 51.03 -72.62
CA LEU A 272 -25.42 49.61 -72.32
C LEU A 272 -24.08 48.88 -72.33
N ASN A 273 -23.25 49.14 -73.35
CA ASN A 273 -21.91 48.58 -73.45
C ASN A 273 -21.01 49.00 -72.27
N ILE A 274 -21.09 50.26 -71.85
CA ILE A 274 -20.35 50.75 -70.66
C ILE A 274 -20.78 49.99 -69.40
N SER A 275 -22.10 49.84 -69.17
CA SER A 275 -22.62 49.10 -68.00
C SER A 275 -22.26 47.61 -68.04
N SER A 276 -22.19 47.02 -69.23
CA SER A 276 -21.74 45.63 -69.44
C SER A 276 -20.25 45.45 -69.10
N ILE A 277 -19.39 46.38 -69.55
CA ILE A 277 -17.96 46.37 -69.23
C ILE A 277 -17.75 46.54 -67.72
N GLU A 278 -18.51 47.44 -67.08
CA GLU A 278 -18.45 47.65 -65.62
C GLU A 278 -18.84 46.39 -64.85
N LEU A 279 -19.91 45.71 -65.26
CA LEU A 279 -20.31 44.44 -64.67
C LEU A 279 -19.21 43.37 -64.83
N ASP A 280 -18.63 43.21 -66.02
CA ASP A 280 -17.54 42.28 -66.28
C ASP A 280 -16.33 42.56 -65.37
N GLN A 281 -15.99 43.83 -65.16
CA GLN A 281 -14.92 44.22 -64.22
C GLN A 281 -15.22 43.82 -62.77
N ILE A 282 -16.47 43.98 -62.33
CA ILE A 282 -16.89 43.60 -60.97
C ILE A 282 -16.87 42.07 -60.80
N VAL A 283 -17.37 41.32 -61.79
CA VAL A 283 -17.34 39.86 -61.80
C VAL A 283 -15.89 39.33 -61.77
N LYS A 284 -14.98 39.91 -62.58
CA LYS A 284 -13.55 39.57 -62.55
C LYS A 284 -12.94 39.82 -61.16
N ARG A 285 -13.32 40.93 -60.51
CA ARG A 285 -12.85 41.25 -59.15
C ARG A 285 -13.37 40.26 -58.11
N MET A 286 -14.64 39.84 -58.22
CA MET A 286 -15.23 38.82 -57.33
C MET A 286 -14.57 37.46 -57.51
N ASN A 287 -14.33 37.03 -58.76
CA ASN A 287 -13.65 35.77 -59.03
C ASN A 287 -12.23 35.75 -58.47
N LYS A 288 -11.51 36.88 -58.52
CA LYS A 288 -10.17 36.98 -57.93
C LYS A 288 -10.18 36.76 -56.40
N ILE A 289 -11.19 37.26 -55.69
CA ILE A 289 -11.35 37.05 -54.23
C ILE A 289 -11.58 35.56 -53.90
N LEU A 290 -12.25 34.82 -54.80
CA LEU A 290 -12.49 33.37 -54.66
C LEU A 290 -11.29 32.52 -55.12
N GLU A 291 -10.54 32.93 -56.14
CA GLU A 291 -9.33 32.21 -56.56
C GLU A 291 -8.22 32.28 -55.49
N GLU A 292 -8.15 33.41 -54.79
CA GLU A 292 -7.33 33.56 -53.59
C GLU A 292 -7.78 32.61 -52.45
N GLU A 293 -8.90 31.89 -52.53
CA GLU A 293 -9.32 30.86 -51.56
C GLU A 293 -8.70 29.49 -51.87
N LYS A 294 -8.71 29.07 -53.15
CA LYS A 294 -8.14 27.78 -53.58
C LYS A 294 -6.65 27.66 -53.34
N LYS A 295 -5.93 28.78 -53.30
CA LYS A 295 -4.47 28.80 -53.11
C LYS A 295 -4.00 28.58 -51.68
N TYR A 296 -4.89 28.69 -50.68
CA TYR A 296 -4.58 28.42 -49.26
C TYR A 296 -5.20 27.11 -48.75
N LEU A 297 -5.95 26.39 -49.60
CA LEU A 297 -6.57 25.10 -49.28
C LEU A 297 -5.78 23.90 -49.81
N ASN A 298 -4.68 24.14 -50.54
CA ASN A 298 -3.74 23.15 -51.06
C ASN A 298 -2.35 23.45 -50.50
#